data_AF-A0A0B7HJP0-F1
#
_entry.id   AF-A0A0B7HJP0-F1
#
_cell.length_a   1.000
_cell.length_b   1.000
_cell.length_c   1.000
_cell.angle_alpha   90.00
_cell.angle_beta   90.00
_cell.angle_gamma   90.00
#
_symmetry.space_group_name_H-M   'P 1'
#
loop_
_entity.id
_entity.type
_entity.pdbx_description
1 polymer ?
#
loop_
_entity_poly.entity_id
_entity_poly.type
_entity_poly.pdbx_seq_one_letter_code
_entity_poly.pdbx_strand_id
1 'polypeptide(L)'
;MKAELLKQKQAIIKQMEAEFEATSEENRYFSIENIQKCDDDLTQFIEKLNNLDRNKLSQTDFEPIIYEICKNLATFNQNYEEIEYLHGFLYNGYTQELSNFIRKALFSFGYQLPTPISIPTKVFSLEHSPRFEFEYFSIYIGNDSKESVSLVYNNNNQCFEYDENPYGDCYPLPIYNFQINSQHTEISFEVLSEGQYKVIKLISQHPKDVIWLKTLAHLHQNKVLMKKIPPYLSKFTLLTRLGKLYEFRSSNYTDDGEIISMYSEGTGTDIFAGNLDEKGNAKHFSLTEEETPQRLFLIHAVPTWKRFEVDNLYFKDNKLILITQSNYHFYKEEWKLDIQLSEPQTFEFPVKTLPFMLTFLQQIFAEKPFVKEEESRN
;
A
#
# COMPACT_ATOMS: atom_id res chain seq x y z
N MET A 1 15.69 -32.86 12.79
CA MET A 1 15.40 -31.41 12.79
C MET A 1 16.62 -30.60 12.33
N LYS A 2 17.72 -30.53 13.10
CA LYS A 2 18.94 -29.81 12.69
C LYS A 2 19.47 -30.20 11.29
N ALA A 3 19.60 -31.49 11.01
CA ALA A 3 20.08 -32.00 9.71
C ALA A 3 19.19 -31.56 8.53
N GLU A 4 17.87 -31.49 8.74
CA GLU A 4 16.92 -31.07 7.71
C GLU A 4 17.00 -29.56 7.44
N LEU A 5 17.18 -28.75 8.49
CA LEU A 5 17.43 -27.31 8.34
C LEU A 5 18.75 -27.04 7.64
N LEU A 6 19.82 -27.78 7.97
CA LEU A 6 21.10 -27.65 7.27
C LEU A 6 20.99 -27.99 5.78
N LYS A 7 20.19 -29.00 5.42
CA LYS A 7 19.93 -29.35 4.02
C LYS A 7 19.17 -28.25 3.28
N GLN A 8 18.15 -27.64 3.90
CA GLN A 8 17.40 -26.53 3.31
C GLN A 8 18.27 -25.29 3.14
N LYS A 9 19.07 -24.95 4.15
CA LYS A 9 20.10 -23.89 4.07
C LYS A 9 21.01 -24.10 2.86
N GLN A 10 21.59 -25.30 2.71
CA GLN A 10 22.48 -25.62 1.59
C GLN A 10 21.81 -25.48 0.22
N ALA A 11 20.51 -25.73 0.12
CA ALA A 11 19.77 -25.53 -1.12
C ALA A 11 19.64 -24.04 -1.48
N ILE A 12 19.33 -23.19 -0.49
CA ILE A 12 19.25 -21.73 -0.67
C ILE A 12 20.61 -21.16 -1.08
N ILE A 13 21.68 -21.54 -0.39
CA ILE A 13 23.05 -21.07 -0.71
C ILE A 13 23.45 -21.49 -2.13
N LYS A 14 23.19 -22.75 -2.53
CA LYS A 14 23.44 -23.18 -3.92
C LYS A 14 22.65 -22.39 -4.95
N GLN A 15 21.42 -22.01 -4.63
CA GLN A 15 20.62 -21.17 -5.51
C GLN A 15 21.25 -19.78 -5.64
N MET A 16 21.70 -19.18 -4.54
CA MET A 16 22.42 -17.90 -4.53
C MET A 16 23.69 -17.94 -5.37
N GLU A 17 24.50 -18.99 -5.23
CA GLU A 17 25.72 -19.21 -6.02
C GLU A 17 25.40 -19.34 -7.51
N ALA A 18 24.39 -20.15 -7.87
CA ALA A 18 24.01 -20.36 -9.27
C ALA A 18 23.49 -19.07 -9.94
N GLU A 19 22.70 -18.28 -9.23
CA GLU A 19 22.20 -16.99 -9.72
C GLU A 19 23.32 -15.94 -9.82
N PHE A 20 24.25 -15.91 -8.87
CA PHE A 20 25.47 -15.07 -8.96
C PHE A 20 26.31 -15.41 -10.20
N GLU A 21 26.54 -16.71 -10.46
CA GLU A 21 27.28 -17.18 -11.63
C GLU A 21 26.57 -16.84 -12.95
N ALA A 22 25.23 -16.93 -12.96
CA ALA A 22 24.42 -16.61 -14.14
C ALA A 22 24.25 -15.09 -14.40
N THR A 23 24.51 -14.25 -13.40
CA THR A 23 24.36 -12.79 -13.49
C THR A 23 25.67 -12.14 -13.91
N SER A 24 25.62 -11.27 -14.92
CA SER A 24 26.79 -10.51 -15.37
C SER A 24 27.30 -9.56 -14.28
N GLU A 25 28.60 -9.27 -14.29
CA GLU A 25 29.26 -8.55 -13.19
C GLU A 25 28.61 -7.20 -12.90
N GLU A 26 28.21 -6.47 -13.94
CA GLU A 26 27.55 -5.17 -13.82
C GLU A 26 26.13 -5.21 -13.22
N ASN A 27 25.52 -6.39 -13.12
CA ASN A 27 24.15 -6.58 -12.61
C ASN A 27 24.12 -7.32 -11.26
N ARG A 28 25.28 -7.61 -10.66
CA ARG A 28 25.35 -8.32 -9.37
C ARG A 28 25.04 -7.37 -8.21
N TYR A 29 24.08 -7.76 -7.38
CA TYR A 29 23.69 -7.02 -6.16
C TYR A 29 24.37 -7.54 -4.88
N PHE A 30 25.19 -8.58 -4.98
CA PHE A 30 25.90 -9.21 -3.86
C PHE A 30 27.16 -9.91 -4.38
N SER A 31 28.13 -10.14 -3.49
CA SER A 31 29.39 -10.84 -3.76
C SER A 31 29.38 -12.29 -3.22
N ILE A 32 30.40 -13.07 -3.61
CA ILE A 32 30.64 -14.40 -3.02
C ILE A 32 30.87 -14.30 -1.51
N GLU A 33 31.56 -13.26 -1.04
CA GLU A 33 31.75 -13.00 0.39
C GLU A 33 30.41 -12.75 1.10
N ASN A 34 29.47 -12.03 0.46
CA ASN A 34 28.12 -11.88 1.02
C ASN A 34 27.42 -13.24 1.14
N ILE A 35 27.47 -14.09 0.10
CA ILE A 35 26.86 -15.44 0.13
C ILE A 35 27.47 -16.30 1.23
N GLN A 36 28.80 -16.33 1.35
CA GLN A 36 29.48 -17.08 2.42
C GLN A 36 29.06 -16.59 3.80
N LYS A 37 28.95 -15.27 3.98
CA LYS A 37 28.49 -14.68 5.23
C LYS A 37 27.04 -15.05 5.55
N CYS A 38 26.16 -15.09 4.55
CA CYS A 38 24.80 -15.61 4.70
C CYS A 38 24.80 -17.07 5.15
N ASP A 39 25.64 -17.93 4.57
CA ASP A 39 25.76 -19.33 4.99
C ASP A 39 26.20 -19.45 6.46
N ASP A 40 27.16 -18.63 6.88
CA ASP A 40 27.65 -18.57 8.25
C ASP A 40 26.56 -18.05 9.21
N ASP A 41 25.86 -16.99 8.86
CA ASP A 41 24.77 -16.39 9.65
C ASP A 41 23.60 -17.37 9.82
N LEU A 42 23.20 -18.07 8.75
CA LEU A 42 22.16 -19.11 8.82
C LEU A 42 22.62 -20.32 9.66
N THR A 43 23.91 -20.64 9.65
CA THR A 43 24.49 -21.69 10.51
C THR A 43 24.41 -21.29 11.98
N GLN A 44 24.83 -20.06 12.31
CA GLN A 44 24.76 -19.52 13.67
C GLN A 44 23.31 -19.44 14.16
N PHE A 45 22.38 -19.02 13.31
CA PHE A 45 20.95 -19.04 13.61
C PHE A 45 20.46 -20.45 13.98
N ILE A 46 20.79 -21.47 13.18
CA ILE A 46 20.45 -22.87 13.50
C ILE A 46 21.07 -23.30 14.84
N GLU A 47 22.32 -22.95 15.09
CA GLU A 47 23.01 -23.32 16.33
C GLU A 47 22.40 -22.67 17.57
N LYS A 48 22.09 -21.38 17.50
CA LYS A 48 21.38 -20.65 18.56
C LYS A 48 20.05 -21.32 18.90
N LEU A 49 19.26 -21.67 17.89
CA LEU A 49 18.00 -22.40 18.10
C LEU A 49 18.21 -23.80 18.73
N ASN A 50 19.27 -24.52 18.35
CA ASN A 50 19.56 -25.84 18.94
C ASN A 50 20.05 -25.78 20.39
N ASN A 51 20.66 -24.67 20.79
CA ASN A 51 21.20 -24.48 22.13
C ASN A 51 20.12 -24.03 23.14
N LEU A 52 18.91 -23.68 22.68
CA LEU A 52 17.80 -23.33 23.54
C LEU A 52 17.36 -24.54 24.39
N ASP A 53 17.27 -24.34 25.72
CA ASP A 53 16.71 -25.35 26.63
C ASP A 53 15.19 -25.45 26.43
N ARG A 54 14.78 -26.46 25.68
CA ARG A 54 13.37 -26.70 25.34
C ARG A 54 12.44 -26.85 26.55
N ASN A 55 12.97 -27.18 27.74
CA ASN A 55 12.17 -27.36 28.94
C ASN A 55 11.84 -26.06 29.66
N LYS A 56 12.53 -24.97 29.32
CA LYS A 56 12.38 -23.65 29.96
C LYS A 56 12.11 -22.53 28.96
N LEU A 57 11.78 -22.89 27.72
CA LEU A 57 11.65 -21.99 26.61
C LEU A 57 10.47 -21.02 26.79
N SER A 58 10.74 -19.75 26.58
CA SER A 58 9.76 -18.67 26.48
C SER A 58 9.81 -18.04 25.09
N GLN A 59 8.74 -17.33 24.70
CA GLN A 59 8.74 -16.63 23.40
C GLN A 59 9.82 -15.54 23.32
N THR A 60 10.15 -14.92 24.46
CA THR A 60 11.19 -13.88 24.56
C THR A 60 12.60 -14.42 24.30
N ASP A 61 12.84 -15.73 24.39
CA ASP A 61 14.13 -16.33 24.05
C ASP A 61 14.40 -16.32 22.53
N PHE A 62 13.35 -16.27 21.72
CA PHE A 62 13.47 -16.23 20.25
C PHE A 62 13.71 -14.82 19.71
N GLU A 63 13.15 -13.79 20.36
CA GLU A 63 13.23 -12.40 19.93
C GLU A 63 14.65 -11.94 19.55
N PRO A 64 15.69 -12.11 20.39
CA PRO A 64 17.04 -11.70 20.02
C PRO A 64 17.62 -12.52 18.87
N ILE A 65 17.26 -13.80 18.75
CA ILE A 65 17.72 -14.67 17.66
C ILE A 65 17.09 -14.25 16.33
N ILE A 66 15.79 -13.93 16.33
CA ILE A 66 15.05 -13.46 15.16
C ILE A 66 15.58 -12.09 14.72
N TYR A 67 15.71 -11.16 15.66
CA TYR A 67 16.21 -9.82 15.38
C TYR A 67 17.59 -9.86 14.75
N GLU A 68 18.50 -10.66 15.33
CA GLU A 68 19.87 -10.77 14.82
C GLU A 68 19.92 -11.36 13.40
N ILE A 69 19.22 -12.46 13.13
CA ILE A 69 19.26 -13.04 11.77
C ILE A 69 18.63 -12.11 10.73
N CYS A 70 17.52 -11.44 11.07
CA CYS A 70 16.90 -10.49 10.15
C CYS A 70 17.82 -9.30 9.88
N LYS A 71 18.44 -8.75 10.93
CA LYS A 71 19.40 -7.65 10.79
C LYS A 71 20.59 -8.06 9.93
N ASN A 72 21.20 -9.22 10.21
CA ASN A 72 22.36 -9.69 9.45
C ASN A 72 22.03 -9.87 7.96
N LEU A 73 20.86 -10.45 7.65
CA LEU A 73 20.40 -10.65 6.29
C LEU A 73 19.93 -9.36 5.62
N ALA A 74 19.49 -8.36 6.37
CA ALA A 74 19.09 -7.06 5.86
C ALA A 74 20.27 -6.12 5.60
N THR A 75 21.37 -6.26 6.35
CA THR A 75 22.51 -5.32 6.25
C THR A 75 23.83 -5.92 5.78
N PHE A 76 23.83 -7.20 5.36
CA PHE A 76 25.05 -8.01 5.22
C PHE A 76 25.96 -7.93 6.47
N ASN A 77 25.35 -7.71 7.65
CA ASN A 77 26.03 -7.49 8.92
C ASN A 77 27.11 -6.38 8.82
N GLN A 78 26.75 -5.29 8.13
CA GLN A 78 27.40 -4.00 8.19
C GLN A 78 26.71 -3.13 9.25
N ASN A 79 27.48 -2.27 9.91
CA ASN A 79 27.00 -1.36 10.96
C ASN A 79 26.50 -0.01 10.43
N TYR A 80 26.64 0.25 9.13
CA TYR A 80 26.34 1.55 8.53
C TYR A 80 24.95 1.56 7.91
N GLU A 81 24.16 2.58 8.23
CA GLU A 81 22.84 2.89 7.64
C GLU A 81 22.95 3.55 6.26
N GLU A 82 24.03 3.29 5.51
CA GLU A 82 24.06 3.78 4.12
C GLU A 82 23.10 2.93 3.29
N ILE A 83 22.31 3.61 2.44
CA ILE A 83 21.21 3.00 1.66
C ILE A 83 21.69 1.77 0.88
N GLU A 84 22.93 1.81 0.38
CA GLU A 84 23.59 0.72 -0.34
C GLU A 84 23.71 -0.59 0.47
N TYR A 85 23.79 -0.49 1.80
CA TYR A 85 23.88 -1.63 2.71
C TYR A 85 22.54 -2.01 3.34
N LEU A 86 21.47 -1.22 3.19
CA LEU A 86 20.12 -1.62 3.63
C LEU A 86 19.51 -2.66 2.68
N HIS A 87 20.18 -2.97 1.57
CA HIS A 87 19.75 -3.91 0.55
C HIS A 87 20.42 -5.27 0.77
N GLY A 88 20.30 -5.86 1.96
CA GLY A 88 20.78 -7.22 2.20
C GLY A 88 19.96 -8.28 1.44
N PHE A 89 20.27 -9.57 1.61
CA PHE A 89 19.48 -10.65 1.02
C PHE A 89 17.99 -10.64 1.40
N LEU A 90 17.65 -10.06 2.56
CA LEU A 90 16.26 -9.87 2.95
C LEU A 90 15.50 -8.89 2.04
N TYR A 91 16.18 -8.10 1.20
CA TYR A 91 15.55 -7.16 0.26
C TYR A 91 16.04 -7.32 -1.19
N ASN A 92 17.08 -8.13 -1.43
CA ASN A 92 17.64 -8.43 -2.76
C ASN A 92 17.15 -9.76 -3.35
N GLY A 93 15.84 -9.93 -3.51
CA GLY A 93 15.26 -11.04 -4.27
C GLY A 93 15.18 -12.40 -3.56
N TYR A 94 15.97 -12.65 -2.52
CA TYR A 94 15.90 -13.88 -1.70
C TYR A 94 15.01 -13.76 -0.46
N THR A 95 14.26 -12.67 -0.35
CA THR A 95 13.42 -12.37 0.80
C THR A 95 12.49 -13.53 1.12
N GLN A 96 11.82 -14.10 0.12
CA GLN A 96 10.84 -15.16 0.31
C GLN A 96 11.49 -16.47 0.78
N GLU A 97 12.57 -16.92 0.15
CA GLU A 97 13.29 -18.13 0.50
C GLU A 97 13.85 -18.06 1.92
N LEU A 98 14.49 -16.94 2.26
CA LEU A 98 15.10 -16.74 3.57
C LEU A 98 14.07 -16.58 4.68
N SER A 99 13.05 -15.77 4.47
CA SER A 99 12.00 -15.60 5.49
C SER A 99 11.18 -16.89 5.67
N ASN A 100 10.95 -17.68 4.62
CA ASN A 100 10.37 -19.02 4.74
C ASN A 100 11.25 -19.97 5.57
N PHE A 101 12.57 -19.95 5.33
CA PHE A 101 13.53 -20.75 6.08
C PHE A 101 13.52 -20.39 7.58
N ILE A 102 13.61 -19.09 7.90
CA ILE A 102 13.56 -18.59 9.27
C ILE A 102 12.24 -19.01 9.93
N ARG A 103 11.11 -18.74 9.28
CA ARG A 103 9.77 -19.09 9.75
C ARG A 103 9.65 -20.59 10.09
N LYS A 104 10.07 -21.45 9.16
CA LYS A 104 9.99 -22.91 9.33
C LYS A 104 10.90 -23.40 10.44
N ALA A 105 12.09 -22.83 10.57
CA ALA A 105 13.00 -23.15 11.67
C ALA A 105 12.35 -22.80 13.01
N LEU A 106 11.90 -21.55 13.20
CA LEU A 106 11.27 -21.08 14.43
C LEU A 106 10.13 -21.99 14.88
N PHE A 107 9.18 -22.30 14.00
CA PHE A 107 8.05 -23.17 14.35
C PHE A 107 8.46 -24.60 14.65
N SER A 108 9.49 -25.13 13.99
CA SER A 108 10.03 -26.45 14.31
C SER A 108 10.64 -26.51 15.71
N PHE A 109 11.12 -25.38 16.22
CA PHE A 109 11.66 -25.24 17.57
C PHE A 109 10.62 -24.84 18.63
N GLY A 110 9.33 -24.75 18.27
CA GLY A 110 8.25 -24.47 19.20
C GLY A 110 7.95 -22.98 19.43
N TYR A 111 8.46 -22.10 18.55
CA TYR A 111 7.98 -20.72 18.50
C TYR A 111 6.45 -20.72 18.33
N GLN A 112 5.77 -19.84 19.05
CA GLN A 112 4.33 -19.65 18.93
C GLN A 112 4.08 -18.27 18.36
N LEU A 113 3.02 -18.17 17.55
CA LEU A 113 2.63 -16.88 17.00
C LEU A 113 2.35 -15.88 18.14
N PRO A 114 2.84 -14.64 18.04
CA PRO A 114 2.56 -13.62 19.02
C PRO A 114 1.08 -13.21 18.98
N THR A 115 0.64 -12.51 20.02
CA THR A 115 -0.70 -11.92 20.06
C THR A 115 -0.90 -10.98 18.87
N PRO A 116 -2.03 -11.07 18.14
CA PRO A 116 -2.28 -10.20 17.01
C PRO A 116 -2.34 -8.71 17.37
N ILE A 117 -1.67 -7.90 16.56
CA ILE A 117 -1.79 -6.44 16.56
C ILE A 117 -3.04 -6.10 15.75
N SER A 118 -4.02 -5.51 16.43
CA SER A 118 -5.30 -5.13 15.81
C SER A 118 -5.30 -3.66 15.42
N ILE A 119 -5.47 -3.39 14.13
CA ILE A 119 -5.45 -2.06 13.54
C ILE A 119 -6.86 -1.75 13.00
N PRO A 120 -7.56 -0.76 13.58
CA PRO A 120 -8.82 -0.25 13.04
C PRO A 120 -8.63 0.35 11.64
N THR A 121 -9.44 -0.04 10.65
CA THR A 121 -9.34 0.49 9.29
C THR A 121 -10.14 1.79 9.12
N LYS A 122 -9.71 2.87 9.79
CA LYS A 122 -10.35 4.18 9.62
C LYS A 122 -10.01 4.82 8.29
N VAL A 123 -8.84 4.53 7.73
CA VAL A 123 -8.30 5.13 6.51
C VAL A 123 -7.94 4.04 5.53
N PHE A 124 -8.34 4.22 4.27
CA PHE A 124 -7.85 3.48 3.12
C PHE A 124 -7.37 4.47 2.06
N SER A 125 -6.10 4.38 1.68
CA SER A 125 -5.56 5.04 0.49
C SER A 125 -5.13 3.99 -0.51
N LEU A 126 -5.50 4.18 -1.76
CA LEU A 126 -5.04 3.39 -2.89
C LEU A 126 -4.34 4.31 -3.87
N GLU A 127 -3.11 3.97 -4.23
CA GLU A 127 -2.44 4.47 -5.43
C GLU A 127 -2.41 3.36 -6.48
N HIS A 128 -3.02 3.63 -7.64
CA HIS A 128 -2.91 2.79 -8.82
C HIS A 128 -2.03 3.49 -9.87
N SER A 129 -0.93 2.84 -10.26
CA SER A 129 0.01 3.38 -11.25
C SER A 129 0.36 2.34 -12.31
N PRO A 130 -0.01 2.53 -13.59
CA PRO A 130 0.39 1.62 -14.66
C PRO A 130 1.85 1.83 -15.12
N ARG A 131 2.60 2.71 -14.46
CA ARG A 131 3.94 3.16 -14.88
C ARG A 131 5.10 2.49 -14.18
N PHE A 132 4.85 1.95 -12.99
CA PHE A 132 5.89 1.28 -12.23
C PHE A 132 5.71 -0.23 -12.39
N GLU A 133 6.78 -0.90 -12.82
CA GLU A 133 6.75 -2.36 -13.05
C GLU A 133 6.53 -3.16 -11.75
N PHE A 134 6.81 -2.54 -10.59
CA PHE A 134 6.76 -3.18 -9.27
C PHE A 134 5.69 -2.61 -8.32
N GLU A 135 5.08 -1.47 -8.64
CA GLU A 135 4.14 -0.75 -7.75
C GLU A 135 2.83 -0.40 -8.47
N TYR A 136 2.19 -1.42 -9.04
CA TYR A 136 0.92 -1.21 -9.74
C TYR A 136 -0.21 -0.77 -8.80
N PHE A 137 -0.20 -1.32 -7.59
CA PHE A 137 -1.12 -0.96 -6.51
C PHE A 137 -0.30 -0.80 -5.24
N SER A 138 -0.34 0.39 -4.65
CA SER A 138 0.10 0.63 -3.28
C SER A 138 -1.11 0.99 -2.45
N ILE A 139 -1.26 0.32 -1.31
CA ILE A 139 -2.44 0.46 -0.46
C ILE A 139 -1.99 0.72 0.97
N TYR A 140 -2.45 1.84 1.48
CA TYR A 140 -2.26 2.26 2.86
C TYR A 140 -3.56 2.03 3.64
N ILE A 141 -3.48 1.30 4.74
CA ILE A 141 -4.63 0.92 5.57
C ILE A 141 -4.28 1.16 7.03
N GLY A 142 -5.10 1.94 7.74
CA GLY A 142 -4.78 2.23 9.13
C GLY A 142 -5.84 2.97 9.91
N ASN A 143 -5.54 3.18 11.18
CA ASN A 143 -6.31 4.03 12.08
C ASN A 143 -5.91 5.50 11.88
N ASP A 144 -4.61 5.74 11.72
CA ASP A 144 -3.96 7.02 11.44
C ASP A 144 -2.57 6.79 10.83
N SER A 145 -1.78 7.85 10.62
CA SER A 145 -0.43 7.82 10.03
C SER A 145 0.59 6.93 10.75
N LYS A 146 0.36 6.60 12.02
CA LYS A 146 1.28 5.86 12.90
C LYS A 146 0.84 4.42 13.10
N GLU A 147 -0.47 4.17 13.18
CA GLU A 147 -1.06 2.84 13.33
C GLU A 147 -1.63 2.38 12.00
N SER A 148 -0.74 1.88 11.13
CA SER A 148 -1.09 1.56 9.75
C SER A 148 -0.19 0.50 9.14
N VAL A 149 -0.61 0.03 7.98
CA VAL A 149 0.10 -0.92 7.13
C VAL A 149 0.13 -0.36 5.71
N SER A 150 1.28 -0.48 5.07
CA SER A 150 1.43 -0.31 3.64
C SER A 150 1.57 -1.66 2.97
N LEU A 151 0.79 -1.89 1.91
CA LEU A 151 0.81 -3.10 1.10
C LEU A 151 1.10 -2.73 -0.33
N VAL A 152 2.07 -3.39 -0.95
CA VAL A 152 2.40 -3.24 -2.37
C VAL A 152 2.05 -4.52 -3.12
N TYR A 153 1.42 -4.38 -4.29
CA TYR A 153 1.04 -5.53 -5.09
C TYR A 153 2.17 -5.95 -6.01
N ASN A 154 2.77 -7.10 -5.72
CA ASN A 154 3.82 -7.67 -6.54
C ASN A 154 3.22 -8.37 -7.76
N ASN A 155 3.45 -7.81 -8.95
CA ASN A 155 2.93 -8.38 -10.20
C ASN A 155 3.59 -9.69 -10.61
N ASN A 156 4.82 -9.97 -10.17
CA ASN A 156 5.49 -11.24 -10.46
C ASN A 156 4.87 -12.37 -9.63
N ASN A 157 4.67 -12.10 -8.34
CA ASN A 157 4.12 -13.07 -7.39
C ASN A 157 2.57 -13.12 -7.41
N GLN A 158 1.93 -12.10 -7.99
CA GLN A 158 0.47 -11.92 -8.05
C GLN A 158 -0.16 -11.93 -6.65
N CYS A 159 0.44 -11.20 -5.71
CA CYS A 159 -0.06 -11.06 -4.35
C CYS A 159 0.45 -9.76 -3.71
N PHE A 160 -0.10 -9.41 -2.55
CA PHE A 160 0.41 -8.29 -1.74
C PHE A 160 1.60 -8.71 -0.90
N GLU A 161 2.57 -7.80 -0.80
CA GLU A 161 3.71 -7.81 0.10
C GLU A 161 3.58 -6.63 1.07
N TYR A 162 4.15 -6.78 2.27
CA TYR A 162 4.16 -5.74 3.30
C TYR A 162 5.33 -4.80 3.03
N ASP A 163 5.08 -3.50 2.93
CA ASP A 163 6.16 -2.52 2.72
C ASP A 163 6.65 -1.99 4.07
N GLU A 164 7.89 -2.32 4.41
CA GLU A 164 8.54 -1.89 5.67
C GLU A 164 8.97 -0.42 5.65
N ASN A 165 9.17 0.19 4.48
CA ASN A 165 9.64 1.57 4.36
C ASN A 165 8.83 2.41 3.34
N PRO A 166 7.54 2.67 3.62
CA PRO A 166 6.65 3.34 2.66
C PRO A 166 6.95 4.84 2.46
N TYR A 167 7.88 5.42 3.23
CA TYR A 167 8.29 6.82 3.10
C TYR A 167 9.63 6.98 2.39
N GLY A 168 10.27 5.88 2.00
CA GLY A 168 11.54 5.83 1.27
C GLY A 168 11.45 4.86 0.10
N ASP A 169 12.53 4.11 -0.14
CA ASP A 169 12.52 3.01 -1.11
C ASP A 169 11.69 1.84 -0.56
N CYS A 170 10.79 1.32 -1.39
CA CYS A 170 9.90 0.22 -1.02
C CYS A 170 10.70 -1.03 -0.65
N TYR A 171 10.43 -1.58 0.54
CA TYR A 171 11.08 -2.78 1.06
C TYR A 171 10.03 -3.88 1.27
N PRO A 172 9.65 -4.60 0.19
CA PRO A 172 8.57 -5.56 0.23
C PRO A 172 8.98 -6.83 0.99
N LEU A 173 8.13 -7.21 1.93
CA LEU A 173 8.25 -8.42 2.72
C LEU A 173 7.09 -9.38 2.43
N PRO A 174 7.36 -10.68 2.28
CA PRO A 174 6.34 -11.69 2.09
C PRO A 174 5.33 -11.70 3.22
N ILE A 175 4.06 -11.79 2.83
CA ILE A 175 2.94 -11.97 3.74
C ILE A 175 2.59 -13.46 3.82
N TYR A 176 2.38 -13.95 5.04
CA TYR A 176 2.07 -15.33 5.34
C TYR A 176 0.65 -15.48 5.90
N ASN A 177 0.04 -16.64 5.64
CA ASN A 177 -1.27 -17.02 6.18
C ASN A 177 -2.33 -15.91 6.07
N PHE A 178 -2.37 -15.24 4.92
CA PHE A 178 -3.37 -14.21 4.65
C PHE A 178 -4.78 -14.81 4.69
N GLN A 179 -5.63 -14.27 5.54
CA GLN A 179 -6.99 -14.73 5.77
C GLN A 179 -7.96 -13.55 5.75
N ILE A 180 -9.17 -13.80 5.26
CA ILE A 180 -10.32 -12.91 5.38
C ILE A 180 -11.44 -13.67 6.08
N ASN A 181 -12.16 -13.03 7.00
CA ASN A 181 -13.30 -13.67 7.64
C ASN A 181 -14.52 -13.75 6.70
N SER A 182 -15.50 -14.59 7.03
CA SER A 182 -16.69 -14.81 6.19
C SER A 182 -17.54 -13.55 5.96
N GLN A 183 -17.50 -12.61 6.90
CA GLN A 183 -18.24 -11.35 6.85
C GLN A 183 -17.47 -10.27 6.07
N HIS A 184 -16.21 -10.54 5.69
CA HIS A 184 -15.29 -9.60 5.05
C HIS A 184 -15.05 -8.32 5.87
N THR A 185 -15.15 -8.41 7.19
CA THR A 185 -14.93 -7.29 8.13
C THR A 185 -13.54 -7.32 8.77
N GLU A 186 -12.78 -8.39 8.55
CA GLU A 186 -11.43 -8.56 9.08
C GLU A 186 -10.55 -9.27 8.06
N ILE A 187 -9.34 -8.74 7.87
CA ILE A 187 -8.22 -9.45 7.24
C ILE A 187 -7.14 -9.67 8.30
N SER A 188 -6.50 -10.83 8.28
CA SER A 188 -5.34 -11.10 9.12
C SER A 188 -4.21 -11.73 8.33
N PHE A 189 -2.99 -11.44 8.72
CA PHE A 189 -1.81 -12.05 8.13
C PHE A 189 -0.60 -12.01 9.06
N GLU A 190 0.42 -12.78 8.70
CA GLU A 190 1.70 -12.90 9.39
C GLU A 190 2.81 -12.24 8.55
N VAL A 191 3.76 -11.56 9.19
CA VAL A 191 4.92 -10.96 8.52
C VAL A 191 6.13 -11.02 9.44
N LEU A 192 7.33 -11.17 8.85
CA LEU A 192 8.61 -11.03 9.55
C LEU A 192 9.17 -9.65 9.22
N SER A 193 8.95 -8.67 10.08
CA SER A 193 9.25 -7.24 9.85
C SER A 193 9.95 -6.65 11.06
N GLU A 194 10.91 -5.74 10.84
CA GLU A 194 11.71 -5.09 11.89
C GLU A 194 12.39 -6.09 12.85
N GLY A 195 12.80 -7.25 12.30
CA GLY A 195 13.40 -8.32 13.10
C GLY A 195 12.45 -9.01 14.07
N GLN A 196 11.14 -8.90 13.86
CA GLN A 196 10.11 -9.52 14.69
C GLN A 196 9.08 -10.25 13.84
N TYR A 197 8.58 -11.38 14.36
CA TYR A 197 7.37 -11.97 13.80
C TYR A 197 6.17 -11.18 14.29
N LYS A 198 5.28 -10.77 13.38
CA LYS A 198 4.08 -10.00 13.69
C LYS A 198 2.87 -10.74 13.13
N VAL A 199 1.77 -10.72 13.88
CA VAL A 199 0.45 -11.10 13.38
C VAL A 199 -0.38 -9.82 13.33
N ILE A 200 -0.82 -9.42 12.15
CA ILE A 200 -1.56 -8.18 11.94
C ILE A 200 -3.02 -8.51 11.64
N LYS A 201 -3.95 -7.77 12.24
CA LYS A 201 -5.39 -7.80 11.96
C LYS A 201 -5.88 -6.42 11.56
N LEU A 202 -6.45 -6.31 10.38
CA LEU A 202 -7.12 -5.11 9.89
C LEU A 202 -8.62 -5.25 10.14
N ILE A 203 -9.19 -4.39 10.98
CA ILE A 203 -10.59 -4.52 11.46
C ILE A 203 -11.44 -3.36 10.95
N SER A 204 -12.47 -3.70 10.17
CA SER A 204 -13.48 -2.77 9.64
C SER A 204 -14.06 -1.87 10.72
N GLN A 205 -14.12 -0.57 10.45
CA GLN A 205 -14.76 0.46 11.28
C GLN A 205 -16.02 1.04 10.62
N HIS A 206 -16.23 0.78 9.34
CA HIS A 206 -17.37 1.25 8.58
C HIS A 206 -17.88 0.16 7.62
N PRO A 207 -19.21 0.05 7.35
CA PRO A 207 -19.75 -0.98 6.44
C PRO A 207 -19.12 -1.01 5.05
N LYS A 208 -18.72 0.15 4.52
CA LYS A 208 -18.02 0.24 3.22
C LYS A 208 -16.61 -0.36 3.22
N ASP A 209 -15.98 -0.57 4.37
CA ASP A 209 -14.66 -1.21 4.44
C ASP A 209 -14.72 -2.65 3.95
N VAL A 210 -15.89 -3.30 4.03
CA VAL A 210 -16.12 -4.63 3.46
C VAL A 210 -15.78 -4.68 1.97
N ILE A 211 -16.05 -3.60 1.22
CA ILE A 211 -15.72 -3.51 -0.21
C ILE A 211 -14.19 -3.51 -0.41
N TRP A 212 -13.48 -2.74 0.42
CA TRP A 212 -12.02 -2.68 0.43
C TRP A 212 -11.40 -4.03 0.78
N LEU A 213 -11.75 -4.59 1.94
CA LEU A 213 -11.18 -5.83 2.45
C LEU A 213 -11.47 -7.01 1.50
N LYS A 214 -12.69 -7.10 0.95
CA LYS A 214 -13.01 -8.12 -0.05
C LYS A 214 -12.18 -7.98 -1.32
N THR A 215 -11.97 -6.76 -1.81
CA THR A 215 -11.15 -6.49 -2.99
C THR A 215 -9.69 -6.87 -2.75
N LEU A 216 -9.13 -6.48 -1.60
CA LEU A 216 -7.78 -6.83 -1.19
C LEU A 216 -7.56 -8.33 -1.13
N ALA A 217 -8.49 -9.05 -0.49
CA ALA A 217 -8.40 -10.51 -0.40
C ALA A 217 -8.53 -11.17 -1.77
N HIS A 218 -9.42 -10.68 -2.63
CA HIS A 218 -9.54 -11.18 -4.00
C HIS A 218 -8.22 -11.02 -4.76
N LEU A 219 -7.61 -9.84 -4.69
CA LEU A 219 -6.31 -9.55 -5.31
C LEU A 219 -5.19 -10.44 -4.75
N HIS A 220 -5.10 -10.59 -3.42
CA HIS A 220 -4.04 -11.40 -2.80
C HIS A 220 -4.14 -12.89 -3.15
N GLN A 221 -5.38 -13.41 -3.28
CA GLN A 221 -5.63 -14.85 -3.40
C GLN A 221 -5.81 -15.31 -4.85
N ASN A 222 -5.94 -14.40 -5.82
CA ASN A 222 -6.23 -14.74 -7.21
C ASN A 222 -5.25 -14.04 -8.16
N LYS A 223 -4.80 -14.76 -9.18
CA LYS A 223 -3.95 -14.19 -10.26
C LYS A 223 -4.81 -13.37 -11.21
N VAL A 224 -5.02 -12.11 -10.88
CA VAL A 224 -5.95 -11.21 -11.58
C VAL A 224 -5.28 -10.27 -12.58
N LEU A 225 -3.97 -10.01 -12.45
CA LEU A 225 -3.26 -9.11 -13.35
C LEU A 225 -2.63 -9.87 -14.51
N MET A 226 -2.65 -9.22 -15.68
CA MET A 226 -1.88 -9.65 -16.83
C MET A 226 -0.40 -9.30 -16.61
N LYS A 227 0.53 -10.11 -17.13
CA LYS A 227 1.98 -9.84 -17.03
C LYS A 227 2.38 -8.45 -17.54
N LYS A 228 1.63 -7.88 -18.49
CA LYS A 228 1.86 -6.54 -19.03
C LYS A 228 0.56 -5.73 -18.95
N ILE A 229 0.61 -4.63 -18.20
CA ILE A 229 -0.52 -3.71 -18.06
C ILE A 229 -0.54 -2.74 -19.25
N PRO A 230 -1.72 -2.45 -19.84
CA PRO A 230 -1.79 -1.51 -20.95
C PRO A 230 -1.35 -0.09 -20.57
N PRO A 231 -0.56 0.59 -21.41
CA PRO A 231 0.00 1.92 -21.10
C PRO A 231 -1.05 3.04 -21.06
N TYR A 232 -2.26 2.78 -21.55
CA TYR A 232 -3.38 3.73 -21.60
C TYR A 232 -4.23 3.75 -20.33
N LEU A 233 -3.97 2.86 -19.36
CA LEU A 233 -4.73 2.87 -18.11
C LEU A 233 -4.46 4.18 -17.36
N SER A 234 -5.47 4.70 -16.69
CA SER A 234 -5.40 5.89 -15.85
C SER A 234 -4.55 5.61 -14.60
N LYS A 235 -3.73 6.59 -14.22
CA LYS A 235 -3.20 6.68 -12.85
C LYS A 235 -4.30 7.27 -11.98
N PHE A 236 -4.52 6.74 -10.78
CA PHE A 236 -5.39 7.41 -9.82
C PHE A 236 -5.04 7.11 -8.38
N THR A 237 -5.38 8.06 -7.53
CA THR A 237 -5.36 7.95 -6.08
C THR A 237 -6.79 8.01 -5.56
N LEU A 238 -7.14 7.12 -4.65
CA LEU A 238 -8.42 7.10 -3.95
C LEU A 238 -8.16 7.05 -2.46
N LEU A 239 -8.63 8.06 -1.73
CA LEU A 239 -8.56 8.13 -0.28
C LEU A 239 -9.97 8.15 0.31
N THR A 240 -10.22 7.21 1.23
CA THR A 240 -11.44 7.20 2.05
C THR A 240 -11.10 7.17 3.53
N ARG A 241 -11.94 7.83 4.34
CA ARG A 241 -11.89 7.74 5.80
C ARG A 241 -13.28 7.47 6.36
N LEU A 242 -13.40 6.43 7.16
CA LEU A 242 -14.68 5.93 7.71
C LEU A 242 -15.75 5.83 6.61
N GLY A 243 -15.37 5.27 5.46
CA GLY A 243 -16.24 5.10 4.29
C GLY A 243 -16.61 6.38 3.52
N LYS A 244 -16.17 7.57 3.97
CA LYS A 244 -16.35 8.84 3.26
C LYS A 244 -15.17 9.11 2.33
N LEU A 245 -15.44 9.66 1.15
CA LEU A 245 -14.41 10.10 0.21
C LEU A 245 -13.69 11.34 0.73
N TYR A 246 -12.35 11.29 0.70
CA TYR A 246 -11.47 12.38 1.06
C TYR A 246 -10.65 12.87 -0.12
N GLU A 247 -10.23 11.97 -1.01
CA GLU A 247 -9.52 12.34 -2.23
C GLU A 247 -9.88 11.37 -3.35
N PHE A 248 -10.08 11.91 -4.56
CA PHE A 248 -9.98 11.14 -5.79
C PHE A 248 -9.25 11.98 -6.83
N ARG A 249 -8.04 11.56 -7.19
CA ARG A 249 -7.24 12.20 -8.23
C ARG A 249 -7.00 11.21 -9.36
N SER A 250 -7.12 11.64 -10.61
CA SER A 250 -6.79 10.81 -11.75
C SER A 250 -6.02 11.56 -12.83
N SER A 251 -5.16 10.83 -13.54
CA SER A 251 -4.49 11.26 -14.76
C SER A 251 -4.75 10.24 -15.85
N ASN A 252 -5.09 10.73 -17.03
CA ASN A 252 -5.38 9.90 -18.20
C ASN A 252 -4.19 9.90 -19.16
N TYR A 253 -4.13 8.86 -19.98
CA TYR A 253 -3.04 8.66 -20.92
C TYR A 253 -3.57 8.33 -22.32
N THR A 254 -2.76 8.67 -23.32
CA THR A 254 -2.93 8.24 -24.71
C THR A 254 -2.74 6.73 -24.84
N ASP A 255 -3.06 6.18 -26.01
CA ASP A 255 -2.89 4.75 -26.27
C ASP A 255 -1.41 4.31 -26.23
N ASP A 256 -0.50 5.23 -26.52
CA ASP A 256 0.96 5.06 -26.43
C ASP A 256 1.52 5.35 -25.02
N GLY A 257 0.68 5.83 -24.12
CA GLY A 257 1.05 6.09 -22.73
C GLY A 257 1.68 7.46 -22.49
N GLU A 258 1.31 8.48 -23.25
CA GLU A 258 1.66 9.87 -22.94
C GLU A 258 0.59 10.49 -22.04
N ILE A 259 0.99 11.32 -21.09
CA ILE A 259 0.05 11.97 -20.16
C ILE A 259 -0.82 12.97 -20.93
N ILE A 260 -2.14 12.89 -20.73
CA ILE A 260 -3.08 13.87 -21.25
C ILE A 260 -3.31 14.90 -20.14
N SER A 261 -2.98 16.16 -20.40
CA SER A 261 -2.85 17.17 -19.36
C SER A 261 -4.23 17.65 -18.87
N MET A 262 -4.49 17.50 -17.57
CA MET A 262 -5.70 18.04 -16.93
C MET A 262 -5.80 19.57 -17.02
N TYR A 263 -4.67 20.27 -17.20
CA TYR A 263 -4.59 21.73 -17.19
C TYR A 263 -4.82 22.37 -18.56
N SER A 264 -4.67 21.60 -19.64
CA SER A 264 -4.87 22.08 -21.01
C SER A 264 -6.00 21.36 -21.74
N GLU A 265 -6.21 20.09 -21.44
CA GLU A 265 -7.19 19.24 -22.15
C GLU A 265 -8.37 18.85 -21.25
N GLY A 266 -8.31 19.15 -19.96
CA GLY A 266 -9.39 18.87 -19.00
C GLY A 266 -9.62 17.39 -18.73
N THR A 267 -8.66 16.53 -19.10
CA THR A 267 -8.74 15.08 -18.90
C THR A 267 -8.04 14.66 -17.60
N GLY A 268 -8.73 13.93 -16.75
CA GLY A 268 -8.29 13.65 -15.37
C GLY A 268 -9.11 14.48 -14.37
N THR A 269 -8.94 14.20 -13.09
CA THR A 269 -9.74 14.84 -12.04
C THR A 269 -8.90 15.08 -10.80
N ASP A 270 -9.27 16.11 -10.03
CA ASP A 270 -8.67 16.40 -8.73
C ASP A 270 -9.80 16.83 -7.79
N ILE A 271 -10.28 15.86 -7.03
CA ILE A 271 -11.37 16.00 -6.07
C ILE A 271 -10.79 15.78 -4.69
N PHE A 272 -11.06 16.72 -3.78
CA PHE A 272 -10.60 16.60 -2.40
C PHE A 272 -11.64 17.12 -1.42
N ALA A 273 -11.59 16.58 -0.21
CA ALA A 273 -12.38 17.04 0.92
C ALA A 273 -11.65 18.17 1.65
N GLY A 274 -12.40 19.19 2.04
CA GLY A 274 -11.83 20.40 2.61
C GLY A 274 -12.85 21.23 3.38
N ASN A 275 -12.32 22.20 4.12
CA ASN A 275 -13.08 23.28 4.75
C ASN A 275 -12.67 24.61 4.14
N LEU A 276 -13.57 25.60 4.15
CA LEU A 276 -13.24 26.97 3.78
C LEU A 276 -12.81 27.72 5.02
N ASP A 277 -11.68 28.43 4.96
CA ASP A 277 -11.32 29.40 5.99
C ASP A 277 -12.24 30.63 5.96
N GLU A 278 -12.07 31.56 6.91
CA GLU A 278 -12.86 32.80 6.99
C GLU A 278 -12.75 33.69 5.72
N LYS A 279 -11.72 33.47 4.90
CA LYS A 279 -11.46 34.18 3.64
C LYS A 279 -11.91 33.37 2.42
N GLY A 280 -12.55 32.22 2.64
CA GLY A 280 -13.03 31.31 1.60
C GLY A 280 -11.96 30.34 1.08
N ASN A 281 -10.71 30.37 1.50
CA ASN A 281 -9.71 29.44 0.96
C ASN A 281 -10.01 28.01 1.41
N ALA A 282 -10.07 27.07 0.45
CA ALA A 282 -10.19 25.67 0.78
C ALA A 282 -8.87 25.16 1.36
N LYS A 283 -8.93 24.66 2.59
CA LYS A 283 -7.86 23.89 3.20
C LYS A 283 -7.96 22.44 2.73
N HIS A 284 -6.87 21.94 2.14
CA HIS A 284 -6.73 20.52 1.82
C HIS A 284 -6.30 19.76 3.08
N PHE A 285 -6.91 18.61 3.34
CA PHE A 285 -6.57 17.77 4.48
C PHE A 285 -5.63 16.64 4.08
N SER A 286 -4.58 16.44 4.88
CA SER A 286 -3.70 15.27 4.75
C SER A 286 -4.24 14.06 5.55
N LEU A 287 -3.63 12.89 5.33
CA LEU A 287 -3.94 11.64 6.04
C LEU A 287 -3.83 11.75 7.58
N THR A 288 -3.05 12.72 8.06
CA THR A 288 -2.72 12.90 9.49
C THR A 288 -3.69 13.86 10.20
N GLU A 289 -4.51 14.59 9.46
CA GLU A 289 -5.39 15.62 10.04
C GLU A 289 -6.72 15.01 10.49
N GLU A 290 -7.09 15.22 11.75
CA GLU A 290 -8.34 14.70 12.34
C GLU A 290 -9.59 15.54 12.04
N GLU A 291 -9.42 16.69 11.40
CA GLU A 291 -10.52 17.59 11.09
C GLU A 291 -11.51 16.91 10.13
N THR A 292 -12.81 17.01 10.43
CA THR A 292 -13.85 16.46 9.57
C THR A 292 -14.17 17.47 8.47
N PRO A 293 -13.92 17.14 7.20
CA PRO A 293 -14.23 18.03 6.10
C PRO A 293 -15.75 18.13 5.93
N GLN A 294 -16.21 19.36 5.71
CA GLN A 294 -17.61 19.67 5.49
C GLN A 294 -17.97 19.72 4.00
N ARG A 295 -16.97 19.78 3.11
CA ARG A 295 -17.21 19.95 1.67
C ARG A 295 -16.27 19.07 0.84
N LEU A 296 -16.74 18.70 -0.35
CA LEU A 296 -15.90 18.21 -1.44
C LEU A 296 -15.73 19.31 -2.47
N PHE A 297 -14.52 19.41 -3.02
CA PHE A 297 -14.18 20.37 -4.06
C PHE A 297 -13.64 19.65 -5.29
N LEU A 298 -14.03 20.14 -6.47
CA LEU A 298 -13.39 19.82 -7.74
C LEU A 298 -12.50 20.99 -8.15
N ILE A 299 -11.24 20.70 -8.51
CA ILE A 299 -10.40 21.63 -9.26
C ILE A 299 -10.61 21.41 -10.76
N HIS A 300 -10.96 22.49 -11.46
CA HIS A 300 -11.08 22.49 -12.91
C HIS A 300 -10.29 23.66 -13.50
N ALA A 301 -9.29 23.37 -14.31
CA ALA A 301 -8.29 24.36 -14.74
C ALA A 301 -8.55 24.98 -16.13
N VAL A 302 -9.49 24.45 -16.90
CA VAL A 302 -9.74 24.86 -18.29
C VAL A 302 -11.07 25.63 -18.40
N PRO A 303 -11.14 26.77 -19.10
CA PRO A 303 -10.03 27.57 -19.64
C PRO A 303 -9.29 28.38 -18.54
N THR A 304 -9.86 28.46 -17.34
CA THR A 304 -9.26 29.14 -16.19
C THR A 304 -9.46 28.31 -14.93
N TRP A 305 -8.55 28.49 -13.96
CA TRP A 305 -8.61 27.80 -12.69
C TRP A 305 -9.84 28.18 -11.88
N LYS A 306 -10.73 27.22 -11.71
CA LYS A 306 -11.94 27.28 -10.91
C LYS A 306 -11.99 26.13 -9.92
N ARG A 307 -12.60 26.38 -8.78
CA ARG A 307 -12.92 25.38 -7.77
C ARG A 307 -14.42 25.32 -7.57
N PHE A 308 -15.01 24.17 -7.82
CA PHE A 308 -16.44 23.94 -7.63
C PHE A 308 -16.68 23.18 -6.35
N GLU A 309 -17.68 23.59 -5.57
CA GLU A 309 -18.21 22.74 -4.52
C GLU A 309 -19.04 21.63 -5.15
N VAL A 310 -18.83 20.39 -4.70
CA VAL A 310 -19.48 19.21 -5.23
C VAL A 310 -20.81 18.98 -4.51
N ASP A 311 -21.90 18.87 -5.27
CA ASP A 311 -23.21 18.50 -4.76
C ASP A 311 -23.43 16.98 -4.80
N ASN A 312 -23.06 16.36 -5.93
CA ASN A 312 -23.20 14.93 -6.12
C ASN A 312 -22.01 14.34 -6.89
N LEU A 313 -21.68 13.09 -6.58
CA LEU A 313 -20.56 12.37 -7.16
C LEU A 313 -20.87 10.88 -7.21
N TYR A 314 -20.78 10.27 -8.39
CA TYR A 314 -21.01 8.84 -8.58
C TYR A 314 -20.22 8.30 -9.76
N PHE A 315 -20.08 6.98 -9.84
CA PHE A 315 -19.35 6.31 -10.90
C PHE A 315 -20.31 5.49 -11.77
N LYS A 316 -20.30 5.72 -13.08
CA LYS A 316 -21.19 5.03 -14.04
C LYS A 316 -20.53 4.96 -15.42
N ASP A 317 -20.70 3.85 -16.13
CA ASP A 317 -20.23 3.66 -17.52
C ASP A 317 -18.74 4.02 -17.70
N ASN A 318 -17.89 3.60 -16.75
CA ASN A 318 -16.44 3.87 -16.69
C ASN A 318 -16.08 5.36 -16.57
N LYS A 319 -17.00 6.17 -16.09
CA LYS A 319 -16.81 7.60 -15.85
C LYS A 319 -17.15 7.94 -14.41
N LEU A 320 -16.35 8.83 -13.84
CA LEU A 320 -16.73 9.57 -12.65
C LEU A 320 -17.58 10.76 -13.09
N ILE A 321 -18.80 10.85 -12.58
CA ILE A 321 -19.75 11.91 -12.91
C ILE A 321 -19.95 12.78 -11.68
N LEU A 322 -19.75 14.08 -11.85
CA LEU A 322 -19.76 15.07 -10.78
C LEU A 322 -20.75 16.17 -11.12
N ILE A 323 -21.61 16.51 -10.17
CA ILE A 323 -22.55 17.63 -10.25
C ILE A 323 -22.14 18.67 -9.20
N THR A 324 -22.01 19.93 -9.62
CA THR A 324 -21.59 21.02 -8.74
C THR A 324 -22.77 21.71 -8.08
N GLN A 325 -22.49 22.44 -7.01
CA GLN A 325 -23.41 23.47 -6.50
C GLN A 325 -23.53 24.65 -7.48
N SER A 326 -24.48 25.55 -7.19
CA SER A 326 -24.74 26.78 -7.96
C SER A 326 -23.73 27.91 -7.71
N ASN A 327 -22.46 27.56 -7.52
CA ASN A 327 -21.36 28.52 -7.37
C ASN A 327 -20.02 27.92 -7.80
N TYR A 328 -19.04 28.80 -8.00
CA TYR A 328 -17.63 28.42 -8.06
C TYR A 328 -16.75 29.48 -7.43
N HIS A 329 -15.58 29.03 -7.01
CA HIS A 329 -14.53 29.87 -6.46
C HIS A 329 -13.43 30.05 -7.51
N PHE A 330 -12.83 31.23 -7.57
CA PHE A 330 -11.71 31.52 -8.47
C PHE A 330 -10.76 32.53 -7.84
N TYR A 331 -9.50 32.52 -8.26
CA TYR A 331 -8.50 33.50 -7.81
C TYR A 331 -8.54 34.74 -8.69
N LYS A 332 -8.61 35.92 -8.05
CA LYS A 332 -8.34 37.21 -8.71
C LYS A 332 -6.83 37.51 -8.71
N GLU A 333 -6.43 38.58 -9.41
CA GLU A 333 -5.03 39.01 -9.61
C GLU A 333 -4.20 39.15 -8.30
N GLU A 334 -4.85 39.32 -7.14
CA GLU A 334 -4.20 39.44 -5.83
C GLU A 334 -4.19 38.13 -5.00
N TRP A 335 -4.43 36.96 -5.62
CA TRP A 335 -4.60 35.67 -4.93
C TRP A 335 -5.75 35.63 -3.90
N LYS A 336 -6.67 36.61 -3.98
CA LYS A 336 -7.92 36.60 -3.21
C LYS A 336 -8.93 35.69 -3.90
N LEU A 337 -9.51 34.79 -3.12
CA LEU A 337 -10.59 33.93 -3.59
C LEU A 337 -11.89 34.73 -3.65
N ASP A 338 -12.59 34.67 -4.79
CA ASP A 338 -13.93 35.22 -4.94
C ASP A 338 -14.94 34.11 -5.28
N ILE A 339 -16.20 34.35 -4.93
CA ILE A 339 -17.31 33.41 -5.16
C ILE A 339 -18.24 33.99 -6.20
N GLN A 340 -18.49 33.25 -7.27
CA GLN A 340 -19.44 33.63 -8.29
C GLN A 340 -20.58 32.60 -8.37
N LEU A 341 -21.80 33.10 -8.48
CA LEU A 341 -22.96 32.25 -8.75
C LEU A 341 -22.85 31.65 -10.15
N SER A 342 -23.24 30.40 -10.28
CA SER A 342 -23.37 29.71 -11.55
C SER A 342 -24.56 28.78 -11.53
N GLU A 343 -25.03 28.35 -12.70
CA GLU A 343 -25.87 27.16 -12.75
C GLU A 343 -25.06 25.94 -12.29
N PRO A 344 -25.69 24.92 -11.67
CA PRO A 344 -25.06 23.62 -11.44
C PRO A 344 -24.49 23.06 -12.74
N GLN A 345 -23.25 22.58 -12.68
CA GLN A 345 -22.56 22.01 -13.84
C GLN A 345 -22.36 20.51 -13.65
N THR A 346 -22.39 19.77 -14.76
CA THR A 346 -22.06 18.35 -14.79
C THR A 346 -20.73 18.14 -15.47
N PHE A 347 -19.82 17.45 -14.80
CA PHE A 347 -18.52 17.04 -15.32
C PHE A 347 -18.47 15.52 -15.44
N GLU A 348 -17.88 15.04 -16.53
CA GLU A 348 -17.66 13.61 -16.78
C GLU A 348 -16.17 13.35 -16.97
N PHE A 349 -15.60 12.50 -16.13
CA PHE A 349 -14.19 12.12 -16.18
C PHE A 349 -14.05 10.64 -16.50
N PRO A 350 -13.63 10.27 -17.73
CA PRO A 350 -13.34 8.88 -18.06
C PRO A 350 -12.20 8.33 -17.19
N VAL A 351 -12.37 7.12 -16.67
CA VAL A 351 -11.34 6.38 -15.92
C VAL A 351 -11.11 5.04 -16.63
N LYS A 352 -10.00 4.95 -17.36
CA LYS A 352 -9.58 3.71 -18.04
C LYS A 352 -8.85 2.84 -17.01
N THR A 353 -9.45 1.76 -16.52
CA THR A 353 -8.77 0.85 -15.58
C THR A 353 -9.20 -0.59 -15.79
N LEU A 354 -8.65 -1.51 -15.00
CA LEU A 354 -8.89 -2.94 -15.08
C LEU A 354 -10.35 -3.27 -14.70
N PRO A 355 -10.96 -4.33 -15.27
CA PRO A 355 -12.37 -4.65 -15.03
C PRO A 355 -12.76 -4.80 -13.55
N PHE A 356 -11.90 -5.42 -12.73
CA PHE A 356 -12.15 -5.54 -11.30
C PHE A 356 -12.06 -4.18 -10.58
N MET A 357 -11.15 -3.30 -11.01
CA MET A 357 -11.05 -1.94 -10.47
C MET A 357 -12.26 -1.10 -10.83
N LEU A 358 -12.81 -1.26 -12.04
CA LEU A 358 -14.08 -0.62 -12.40
C LEU A 358 -15.22 -1.08 -11.48
N THR A 359 -15.29 -2.39 -11.20
CA THR A 359 -16.29 -2.96 -10.28
C THR A 359 -16.11 -2.41 -8.86
N PHE A 360 -14.86 -2.31 -8.39
CA PHE A 360 -14.52 -1.74 -7.10
C PHE A 360 -14.93 -0.26 -7.00
N LEU A 361 -14.56 0.57 -7.99
CA LEU A 361 -14.95 1.99 -8.03
C LEU A 361 -16.48 2.14 -8.06
N GLN A 362 -17.20 1.35 -8.86
CA GLN A 362 -18.66 1.37 -8.86
C GLN A 362 -19.26 1.11 -7.48
N GLN A 363 -18.70 0.17 -6.71
CA GLN A 363 -19.18 -0.14 -5.37
C GLN A 363 -18.85 0.94 -4.34
N ILE A 364 -17.63 1.51 -4.38
CA ILE A 364 -17.22 2.59 -3.48
C ILE A 364 -18.08 3.85 -3.68
N PHE A 365 -18.41 4.16 -4.94
CA PHE A 365 -19.19 5.33 -5.34
C PHE A 365 -20.71 5.07 -5.48
N ALA A 366 -21.22 3.90 -5.09
CA ALA A 366 -22.63 3.53 -5.28
C ALA A 366 -23.61 4.38 -4.44
N GLU A 367 -23.22 4.74 -3.22
CA GLU A 367 -23.94 5.66 -2.35
C GLU A 367 -23.23 7.01 -2.36
N LYS A 368 -23.93 8.11 -2.01
CA LYS A 368 -23.32 9.45 -1.86
C LYS A 368 -22.00 9.29 -1.07
N PRO A 369 -20.85 9.41 -1.75
CA PRO A 369 -19.57 9.03 -1.15
C PRO A 369 -19.13 10.05 -0.12
N PHE A 370 -19.82 11.19 -0.06
CA PHE A 370 -19.65 12.25 0.89
C PHE A 370 -21.02 12.65 1.43
N VAL A 371 -21.17 12.63 2.74
CA VAL A 371 -22.34 13.16 3.44
C VAL A 371 -21.85 14.35 4.23
N LYS A 372 -22.31 15.56 3.84
CA LYS A 372 -22.25 16.73 4.71
C LYS A 372 -22.86 16.33 6.03
N GLU A 373 -22.11 16.48 7.13
CA GLU A 373 -22.78 16.52 8.43
C GLU A 373 -23.72 17.72 8.37
N GLU A 374 -25.02 17.44 8.29
CA GLU A 374 -26.02 18.48 8.44
C GLU A 374 -25.75 19.11 9.80
N GLU A 375 -25.43 20.40 9.80
CA GLU A 375 -25.52 21.19 11.01
C GLU A 375 -26.96 21.02 11.50
N SER A 376 -27.14 20.18 12.52
CA SER A 376 -28.36 20.14 13.30
C SER A 376 -28.52 21.53 13.90
N ARG A 377 -29.21 22.41 13.18
CA ARG A 377 -29.66 23.71 13.67
C ARG A 377 -30.61 23.44 14.81
N ASN A 378 -30.10 23.53 16.04
CA ASN A 378 -30.93 23.75 17.23
C ASN A 378 -31.23 25.23 17.37
#